data_AF-A0A2H0UWC8-F1
#
_entry.id   AF-A0A2H0UWC8-F1
#
_cell.length_a   1.000
_cell.length_b   1.000
_cell.length_c   1.000
_cell.angle_alpha   90.00
_cell.angle_beta   90.00
_cell.angle_gamma   90.00
#
_symmetry.space_group_name_H-M   'P 1'
#
loop_
_entity.id
_entity.type
_entity.pdbx_description
1 polymer ?
#
loop_
_entity_poly.entity_id
_entity_poly.type
_entity_poly.pdbx_seq_one_letter_code
_entity_poly.pdbx_strand_id
1 'polypeptide(L)'
;MASGFTVDSFFVVAFVLAVTNSFFWNRYWTFEKTGTETVGKDAFQFFFVSTVVAVINIGILHTIVNIIGAPANIDLKIWANIALFFTIITAFFGNFFGYKFLVFKK
;
A
#
# COMPACT_ATOMS: atom_id res chain seq x y z
N MET A 1 16.26 -18.49 13.90
CA MET A 1 14.89 -18.05 13.58
C MET A 1 14.85 -16.57 13.85
N ALA A 2 14.67 -15.72 12.84
CA ALA A 2 14.58 -14.28 13.08
C ALA A 2 13.39 -14.04 14.02
N SER A 3 13.63 -13.39 15.16
CA SER A 3 12.58 -13.10 16.14
C SER A 3 11.51 -12.21 15.49
N GLY A 4 10.23 -12.42 15.82
CA GLY A 4 9.12 -11.67 15.22
C GLY A 4 9.34 -10.16 15.27
N PHE A 5 9.80 -9.63 16.40
CA PHE A 5 10.04 -8.20 16.58
C PHE A 5 11.06 -7.61 15.60
N THR A 6 12.14 -8.33 15.28
CA THR A 6 13.15 -7.86 14.31
C THR A 6 12.57 -7.77 12.91
N VAL A 7 11.79 -8.78 12.52
CA VAL A 7 11.15 -8.86 11.20
C VAL A 7 10.07 -7.78 11.07
N ASP A 8 9.24 -7.60 12.09
CA ASP A 8 8.19 -6.58 12.12
C ASP A 8 8.78 -5.18 12.02
N SER A 9 9.83 -4.89 12.80
CA SER A 9 10.54 -3.61 12.78
C SER A 9 11.13 -3.33 11.39
N PHE A 10 11.75 -4.34 10.76
CA PHE A 10 12.27 -4.22 9.41
C PHE A 10 11.18 -3.88 8.40
N PHE A 11 10.01 -4.53 8.47
CA PHE A 11 8.90 -4.24 7.58
C PHE A 11 8.36 -2.83 7.74
N VAL A 12 8.27 -2.31 8.97
CA VAL A 12 7.85 -0.93 9.23
C VAL A 12 8.81 0.07 8.59
N VAL A 13 10.12 -0.11 8.80
CA VAL A 13 11.14 0.77 8.20
C VAL A 13 11.12 0.68 6.68
N ALA A 14 11.04 -0.53 6.14
CA ALA A 14 10.96 -0.75 4.69
C ALA A 14 9.71 -0.08 4.09
N PHE A 15 8.56 -0.18 4.76
CA PHE A 15 7.34 0.48 4.34
C PHE A 15 7.48 2.00 4.31
N VAL A 16 8.02 2.61 5.37
CA VAL A 16 8.25 4.06 5.42
C VAL A 16 9.16 4.51 4.27
N LEU A 17 10.30 3.84 4.07
CA LEU A 17 11.22 4.17 2.98
C LEU A 17 10.57 4.02 1.59
N ALA A 18 9.80 2.94 1.38
CA ALA A 18 9.09 2.71 0.13
C ALA A 18 8.03 3.78 -0.14
N VAL A 19 7.23 4.16 0.87
CA VAL A 19 6.21 5.21 0.76
C VAL A 19 6.86 6.57 0.52
N THR A 20 7.96 6.89 1.20
CA THR A 20 8.72 8.13 0.97
C THR A 20 9.27 8.21 -0.45
N ASN A 21 9.89 7.13 -0.95
CA ASN A 21 10.34 7.06 -2.34
C ASN A 21 9.17 7.24 -3.31
N SER A 22 8.05 6.55 -3.07
CA SER A 22 6.85 6.66 -3.89
C SER A 22 6.26 8.08 -3.88
N PHE A 23 6.30 8.78 -2.74
CA PHE A 23 5.80 10.14 -2.61
C PHE A 23 6.54 11.10 -3.55
N PHE A 24 7.87 11.03 -3.60
CA PHE A 24 8.65 11.91 -4.46
C PHE A 24 8.36 11.68 -5.95
N TRP A 25 8.27 10.43 -6.39
CA TRP A 25 7.87 10.10 -7.76
C TRP A 25 6.45 10.58 -8.09
N ASN A 26 5.49 10.33 -7.20
CA ASN A 26 4.12 10.76 -7.45
C ASN A 26 4.02 12.29 -7.48
N ARG A 27 4.63 12.97 -6.50
CA ARG A 27 4.55 14.43 -6.40
C ARG A 27 5.19 15.12 -7.60
N TYR A 28 6.45 14.82 -7.89
CA TYR A 28 7.25 15.62 -8.82
C TYR A 28 7.14 15.15 -10.27
N TRP A 29 6.82 13.87 -10.51
CA TRP A 29 6.69 13.33 -11.86
C TRP A 29 5.23 13.03 -12.23
N THR A 30 4.49 12.25 -11.45
CA THR A 30 3.11 11.86 -11.83
C THR A 30 2.11 13.02 -11.77
N PHE A 31 2.21 13.87 -10.76
CA PHE A 31 1.29 14.98 -10.52
C PHE A 31 1.93 16.36 -10.71
N GLU A 32 3.24 16.41 -11.01
CA GLU A 32 4.01 17.61 -11.34
C GLU A 32 3.82 18.80 -10.36
N LYS A 33 3.62 18.52 -9.07
CA LYS A 33 3.39 19.55 -8.03
C LYS A 33 4.73 20.07 -7.50
N THR A 34 5.22 21.16 -8.10
CA THR A 34 6.55 21.74 -7.83
C THR A 34 6.60 22.74 -6.67
N GLY A 35 5.47 23.29 -6.23
CA GLY A 35 5.41 24.22 -5.09
C GLY A 35 5.82 23.59 -3.76
N THR A 36 6.48 24.34 -2.89
CA THR A 36 6.98 23.83 -1.59
C THR A 36 6.03 24.07 -0.42
N GLU A 37 5.07 24.97 -0.58
CA GLU A 37 4.20 25.50 0.49
C GLU A 37 3.36 24.42 1.18
N THR A 38 2.96 23.37 0.44
CA THR A 38 2.11 22.29 0.95
C THR A 38 2.82 20.95 1.09
N VAL A 39 4.15 20.90 0.90
CA VAL A 39 4.90 19.62 0.84
C VAL A 39 4.67 18.76 2.09
N GLY A 40 4.75 19.35 3.29
CA GLY A 40 4.55 18.60 4.53
C GLY A 40 3.13 18.05 4.68
N LYS A 41 2.12 18.86 4.33
CA LYS A 41 0.71 18.43 4.33
C LYS A 41 0.47 17.31 3.31
N ASP A 42 0.99 17.47 2.11
CA ASP A 42 0.84 16.48 1.03
C ASP A 42 1.54 15.17 1.41
N ALA A 43 2.73 15.22 2.03
CA ALA A 43 3.43 14.04 2.52
C ALA A 43 2.65 13.29 3.60
N PHE A 44 2.07 14.02 4.57
CA PHE A 44 1.24 13.43 5.62
C PHE A 44 -0.03 12.79 5.03
N GLN A 45 -0.73 13.49 4.13
CA GLN A 45 -1.92 12.95 3.47
C GLN A 45 -1.59 11.75 2.59
N PHE A 46 -0.47 11.78 1.87
CA PHE A 46 0.02 10.66 1.07
C PHE A 46 0.26 9.43 1.94
N PHE A 47 1.04 9.59 3.02
CA PHE A 47 1.34 8.50 3.96
C PHE A 47 0.06 7.93 4.58
N PHE A 48 -0.88 8.79 4.96
CA PHE A 48 -2.17 8.37 5.49
C PHE A 48 -2.97 7.54 4.47
N VAL A 49 -3.10 8.03 3.23
CA VAL A 49 -3.78 7.30 2.15
C VAL A 49 -3.08 5.96 1.88
N SER A 50 -1.75 5.93 1.76
CA SER A 50 -0.99 4.69 1.56
C SER A 50 -1.22 3.68 2.69
N THR A 51 -1.26 4.16 3.93
CA THR A 51 -1.50 3.32 5.11
C THR A 51 -2.92 2.74 5.11
N VAL A 52 -3.94 3.55 4.80
CA VAL A 52 -5.33 3.07 4.68
C VAL A 52 -5.44 2.00 3.60
N VAL A 53 -4.84 2.22 2.44
CA VAL A 53 -4.84 1.22 1.34
C VAL A 53 -4.09 -0.05 1.75
N ALA A 54 -2.97 0.06 2.48
CA ALA A 54 -2.24 -1.09 3.00
C ALA A 54 -3.08 -1.90 3.99
N VAL A 55 -3.80 -1.24 4.91
CA VAL A 55 -4.72 -1.91 5.85
C VAL A 55 -5.86 -2.62 5.12
N ILE A 56 -6.45 -2.00 4.10
CA ILE A 56 -7.46 -2.64 3.25
C ILE A 56 -6.88 -3.89 2.58
N ASN A 57 -5.65 -3.82 2.05
CA ASN A 57 -4.99 -4.97 1.44
C ASN A 57 -4.73 -6.11 2.43
N ILE A 58 -4.34 -5.81 3.67
CA ILE A 58 -4.21 -6.81 4.73
C ILE A 58 -5.57 -7.47 4.98
N GLY A 59 -6.66 -6.68 5.03
CA GLY A 59 -8.02 -7.19 5.19
C GLY A 59 -8.45 -8.11 4.04
N ILE A 60 -8.14 -7.74 2.79
CA ILE A 60 -8.40 -8.56 1.60
C ILE A 60 -7.63 -9.89 1.69
N LEU A 61 -6.32 -9.84 1.97
CA LEU A 61 -5.51 -11.04 2.13
C LEU A 61 -6.05 -11.94 3.24
N HIS A 62 -6.33 -11.37 4.41
CA HIS A 62 -6.86 -12.12 5.54
C HIS A 62 -8.20 -12.79 5.20
N THR A 63 -9.09 -12.07 4.53
CA THR A 63 -10.39 -12.59 4.13
C THR A 63 -10.26 -13.74 3.13
N ILE A 64 -9.49 -13.55 2.05
CA ILE A 64 -9.37 -14.57 1.01
C ILE A 64 -8.61 -15.80 1.52
N VAL A 65 -7.52 -15.61 2.26
CA VAL A 65 -6.65 -16.72 2.68
C VAL A 65 -7.20 -17.43 3.91
N ASN A 66 -7.68 -16.70 4.92
CA ASN A 66 -8.03 -17.29 6.22
C ASN A 66 -9.53 -17.48 6.44
N ILE A 67 -10.40 -16.64 5.85
CA ILE A 67 -11.86 -16.75 6.03
C ILE A 67 -12.47 -17.62 4.94
N ILE A 68 -12.18 -17.33 3.66
CA ILE A 68 -12.69 -18.12 2.54
C ILE A 68 -11.95 -19.45 2.44
N GLY A 69 -10.62 -19.42 2.61
CA GLY A 69 -9.77 -20.59 2.52
C GLY A 69 -9.55 -21.06 1.08
N ALA A 70 -8.52 -21.87 0.88
CA ALA A 70 -8.24 -22.45 -0.43
C ALA A 70 -9.26 -23.55 -0.76
N PRO A 71 -9.85 -23.56 -1.97
CA PRO A 71 -10.68 -24.69 -2.43
C PRO A 71 -9.89 -26.01 -2.44
N ALA A 72 -10.58 -27.13 -2.25
CA ALA A 72 -9.97 -28.46 -2.02
C ALA A 72 -8.94 -28.92 -3.09
N ASN A 73 -9.04 -28.40 -4.32
CA ASN A 73 -8.18 -28.77 -5.44
C ASN A 73 -7.16 -27.69 -5.83
N ILE A 74 -6.99 -26.64 -5.02
CA ILE A 74 -6.07 -25.53 -5.30
C ILE A 74 -4.94 -25.53 -4.26
N ASP A 75 -3.69 -25.50 -4.75
CA ASP A 75 -2.52 -25.36 -3.89
C ASP A 75 -2.55 -24.03 -3.14
N LEU A 76 -2.16 -24.06 -1.87
CA LEU A 76 -2.21 -22.90 -0.98
C LEU A 76 -1.39 -21.71 -1.50
N LYS A 77 -0.26 -21.96 -2.18
CA LYS A 77 0.57 -20.90 -2.77
C LYS A 77 -0.12 -20.24 -3.96
N ILE A 78 -0.79 -21.04 -4.79
CA ILE A 78 -1.58 -20.52 -5.91
C ILE A 78 -2.73 -19.67 -5.37
N TRP A 79 -3.41 -20.15 -4.33
CA TRP A 79 -4.48 -19.39 -3.67
C TRP A 79 -3.99 -18.06 -3.08
N ALA A 80 -2.84 -18.06 -2.42
CA ALA A 80 -2.22 -16.83 -1.90
C ALA A 80 -1.88 -15.83 -3.02
N ASN A 81 -1.39 -16.30 -4.17
CA ASN A 81 -1.12 -15.45 -5.34
C ASN A 81 -2.40 -14.85 -5.94
N ILE A 82 -3.51 -15.60 -5.95
CA ILE A 82 -4.82 -15.07 -6.34
C ILE A 82 -5.25 -13.95 -5.39
N ALA A 83 -5.09 -14.14 -4.08
CA ALA A 83 -5.37 -13.10 -3.10
C ALA A 83 -4.49 -11.85 -3.31
N LEU A 84 -3.19 -12.04 -3.57
CA LEU A 84 -2.25 -10.96 -3.89
C LEU A 84 -2.64 -10.19 -5.14
N PHE A 85 -3.14 -10.86 -6.18
CA PHE A 85 -3.63 -10.19 -7.40
C PHE A 85 -4.72 -9.15 -7.08
N PHE A 86 -5.68 -9.48 -6.23
CA PHE A 86 -6.70 -8.51 -5.78
C PHE A 86 -6.09 -7.34 -5.01
N THR A 87 -5.08 -7.60 -4.15
CA THR A 87 -4.40 -6.50 -3.44
C THR A 87 -3.64 -5.56 -4.36
N ILE A 88 -3.10 -6.04 -5.49
CA ILE A 88 -2.43 -5.20 -6.48
C ILE A 88 -3.43 -4.27 -7.14
N ILE A 89 -4.61 -4.79 -7.54
CA ILE A 89 -5.70 -3.99 -8.12
C ILE A 89 -6.15 -2.91 -7.13
N THR A 90 -6.44 -3.31 -5.89
CA THR A 90 -6.88 -2.38 -4.84
C THR A 90 -5.81 -1.35 -4.54
N ALA A 91 -4.53 -1.75 -4.45
CA ALA A 91 -3.41 -0.82 -4.26
C ALA A 91 -3.33 0.18 -5.40
N PHE A 92 -3.39 -0.28 -6.64
CA PHE A 92 -3.26 0.57 -7.81
C PHE A 92 -4.34 1.65 -7.83
N PHE A 93 -5.62 1.26 -7.77
CA PHE A 93 -6.73 2.20 -7.83
C PHE A 93 -6.85 3.05 -6.56
N GLY A 94 -6.73 2.43 -5.38
CA GLY A 94 -6.85 3.12 -4.10
C GLY A 94 -5.77 4.18 -3.92
N ASN A 95 -4.52 3.84 -4.23
CA ASN A 95 -3.42 4.81 -4.18
C ASN A 95 -3.60 5.89 -5.24
N PHE A 96 -3.82 5.52 -6.51
CA PHE A 96 -3.92 6.50 -7.59
C PHE A 96 -5.04 7.52 -7.34
N PHE A 97 -6.25 7.06 -7.07
CA PHE A 97 -7.39 7.95 -6.84
C PHE A 97 -7.29 8.69 -5.51
N GLY A 98 -6.80 8.04 -4.45
CA GLY A 98 -6.56 8.70 -3.17
C GLY A 98 -5.56 9.85 -3.33
N TYR A 99 -4.45 9.63 -4.03
CA TYR A 99 -3.45 10.68 -4.28
C TYR A 99 -4.00 11.78 -5.17
N LYS A 100 -4.66 11.41 -6.28
CA LYS A 100 -5.22 12.38 -7.23
C LYS A 100 -6.27 13.30 -6.60
N PHE A 101 -7.19 12.74 -5.83
CA PHE A 101 -8.34 13.48 -5.33
C PHE A 101 -8.19 14.00 -3.90
N LEU A 102 -7.33 13.44 -3.06
CA LEU A 102 -7.18 13.88 -1.67
C LEU A 102 -5.87 14.63 -1.42
N VAL A 103 -4.78 14.19 -2.05
CA VAL A 103 -3.42 14.69 -1.75
C VAL A 103 -3.01 15.80 -2.72
N PHE A 104 -2.92 15.48 -4.00
CA PHE A 104 -2.42 16.39 -5.03
C PHE A 104 -3.57 17.13 -5.73
N LYS A 105 -4.49 17.68 -4.93
CA LYS A 105 -5.48 18.63 -5.43
C LYS A 105 -4.73 19.81 -6.07
N LYS A 106 -5.12 20.16 -7.29
CA LYS A 106 -4.79 21.46 -7.89
C LYS A 106 -5.62 22.54 -7.20
#